data_AF-A0A6P1P1Q2-F1
#
_entry.id   AF-A0A6P1P1Q2-F1
#
_cell.length_a   1.000
_cell.length_b   1.000
_cell.length_c   1.000
_cell.angle_alpha   90.00
_cell.angle_beta   90.00
_cell.angle_gamma   90.00
#
_symmetry.space_group_name_H-M   'P 1'
#
loop_
_entity.id
_entity.type
_entity.pdbx_description
1 polymer ?
#
loop_
_entity_poly.entity_id
_entity_poly.type
_entity_poly.pdbx_seq_one_letter_code
_entity_poly.pdbx_strand_id
1 'polypeptide(L)'
;MNKSINTTGSIFSGLFGLVVFAIGVVNTFWGNDPGFGIFLLLLSLVYFSPVTNYIKHRIGFTVPVWLKIALGIFIIWAALGVGELFDKVDLMLGNV
;
A
#
# COMPACT_ATOMS: atom_id res chain seq x y z
N MET A 1 -21.41 -3.67 21.99
CA MET A 1 -20.16 -2.88 22.07
C MET A 1 -20.08 -2.03 20.81
N ASN A 2 -20.54 -0.77 20.88
CA ASN A 2 -20.59 0.13 19.73
C ASN A 2 -19.16 0.63 19.44
N LYS A 3 -18.41 -0.10 18.61
CA LYS A 3 -17.12 0.37 18.11
C LYS A 3 -17.46 1.42 17.06
N SER A 4 -17.48 2.70 17.46
CA SER A 4 -17.51 3.82 16.52
C SER A 4 -16.27 3.69 15.64
N ILE A 5 -16.45 3.05 14.49
CA ILE A 5 -15.44 3.01 13.45
C ILE A 5 -15.40 4.46 12.97
N ASN A 6 -14.23 5.09 13.02
CA ASN A 6 -14.01 6.33 12.28
C ASN A 6 -14.08 5.98 10.79
N THR A 7 -15.30 5.85 10.28
CA THR A 7 -15.65 5.25 8.99
C THR A 7 -15.00 6.01 7.85
N THR A 8 -15.02 7.34 7.90
CA THR A 8 -14.43 8.22 6.89
C THR A 8 -12.91 8.02 6.76
N GLY A 9 -12.17 8.06 7.87
CA GLY A 9 -10.71 7.84 7.84
C GLY A 9 -10.33 6.42 7.42
N SER A 10 -11.19 5.44 7.71
CA SER A 10 -10.99 4.05 7.30
C SER A 10 -11.18 3.85 5.80
N ILE A 11 -12.12 4.59 5.18
CA ILE A 11 -12.36 4.54 3.73
C ILE A 11 -11.18 5.16 2.98
N PHE A 12 -10.73 6.36 3.35
CA PHE A 12 -9.58 7.01 2.71
C PHE A 12 -8.30 6.18 2.82
N SER A 13 -8.05 5.62 4.02
CA SER A 13 -6.96 4.67 4.26
C SER A 13 -7.09 3.46 3.33
N GLY A 14 -8.27 2.86 3.22
CA GLY A 14 -8.49 1.70 2.35
C GLY A 14 -8.29 2.01 0.86
N LEU A 15 -8.79 3.15 0.36
CA LEU A 15 -8.57 3.59 -1.01
C LEU A 15 -7.09 3.81 -1.31
N PHE A 16 -6.38 4.47 -0.40
CA PHE A 16 -4.93 4.64 -0.53
C PHE A 16 -4.21 3.29 -0.56
N GLY A 17 -4.58 2.37 0.35
CA GLY A 17 -4.08 1.01 0.35
C GLY A 17 -4.31 0.27 -0.96
N LEU A 18 -5.46 0.47 -1.61
CA LEU A 18 -5.78 -0.13 -2.90
C LEU A 18 -4.90 0.42 -4.03
N VAL A 19 -4.61 1.72 -4.02
CA VAL A 19 -3.64 2.33 -4.96
C VAL A 19 -2.25 1.74 -4.77
N VAL A 20 -1.76 1.67 -3.52
CA VAL A 20 -0.46 1.07 -3.20
C VAL A 20 -0.41 -0.41 -3.59
N PHE A 21 -1.50 -1.14 -3.38
CA PHE A 21 -1.62 -2.54 -3.80
C PHE A 21 -1.50 -2.66 -5.32
N ALA A 22 -2.20 -1.83 -6.10
CA ALA A 22 -2.10 -1.83 -7.55
C ALA A 22 -0.67 -1.52 -8.03
N ILE A 23 -0.01 -0.53 -7.42
CA ILE A 23 1.41 -0.23 -7.68
C ILE A 23 2.30 -1.45 -7.41
N GLY A 24 2.07 -2.15 -6.30
CA GLY A 24 2.77 -3.38 -5.96
C GLY A 24 2.54 -4.50 -6.98
N VAL A 25 1.31 -4.68 -7.47
CA VAL A 25 1.00 -5.65 -8.54
C VAL A 25 1.79 -5.32 -9.79
N VAL A 26 1.73 -4.07 -10.27
CA VAL A 26 2.46 -3.64 -11.46
C VAL A 26 3.96 -3.90 -11.28
N ASN A 27 4.54 -3.49 -10.15
CA ASN A 27 5.97 -3.70 -9.87
C ASN A 27 6.38 -5.18 -9.71
N THR A 28 5.43 -6.06 -9.36
CA THR A 28 5.73 -7.50 -9.19
C THR A 28 5.77 -8.21 -10.54
N PHE A 29 4.88 -7.85 -11.46
CA PHE A 29 4.68 -8.55 -12.73
C PHE A 29 5.30 -7.86 -13.95
N TRP A 30 5.54 -6.55 -13.88
CA TRP A 30 6.17 -5.75 -14.93
C TRP A 30 7.40 -5.03 -14.39
N GLY A 31 8.55 -5.24 -15.01
CA GLY A 31 9.82 -4.66 -14.61
C GLY A 31 10.89 -5.70 -14.23
N ASN A 32 11.94 -5.22 -13.59
CA ASN A 32 13.16 -5.98 -13.29
C ASN A 32 13.27 -6.46 -11.84
N ASP A 33 12.48 -5.92 -10.89
CA ASP A 33 12.54 -6.26 -9.47
C ASP A 33 11.15 -6.66 -8.90
N PRO A 34 10.78 -7.93 -9.01
CA PRO A 34 9.56 -8.46 -8.40
C PRO A 34 9.56 -8.39 -6.86
N GLY A 35 10.75 -8.41 -6.23
CA GLY A 35 10.89 -8.36 -4.78
C GLY A 35 10.41 -7.04 -4.20
N PHE A 36 10.74 -5.93 -4.87
CA PHE A 36 10.22 -4.61 -4.54
C PHE A 36 8.69 -4.55 -4.69
N GLY A 37 8.12 -5.15 -5.74
CA GLY A 37 6.68 -5.25 -5.92
C GLY A 37 5.98 -5.99 -4.77
N ILE A 38 6.50 -7.16 -4.38
CA ILE A 38 5.97 -7.95 -3.25
C ILE A 38 6.07 -7.15 -1.94
N PHE A 39 7.17 -6.43 -1.73
CA PHE A 39 7.32 -5.56 -0.57
C PHE A 39 6.21 -4.50 -0.52
N LEU A 40 5.91 -3.82 -1.63
CA LEU A 40 4.82 -2.85 -1.71
C LEU A 40 3.44 -3.49 -1.49
N LEU A 41 3.21 -4.69 -2.03
CA LEU A 41 1.98 -5.46 -1.78
C LEU A 41 1.77 -5.72 -0.29
N LEU A 42 2.81 -6.16 0.42
CA LEU A 42 2.74 -6.38 1.87
C LEU A 42 2.54 -5.07 2.63
N LEU A 43 3.21 -3.99 2.23
CA LEU A 43 3.06 -2.68 2.86
C LEU A 43 1.64 -2.11 2.70
N SER A 44 0.97 -2.39 1.57
CA SER A 44 -0.41 -1.97 1.33
C SER A 44 -1.38 -2.48 2.41
N LEU A 45 -1.10 -3.66 2.99
CA LEU A 45 -1.91 -4.30 4.04
C LEU A 45 -2.07 -3.41 5.28
N VAL A 46 -1.09 -2.55 5.58
CA VAL A 46 -1.10 -1.62 6.72
C VAL A 46 -2.21 -0.56 6.61
N TYR A 47 -2.72 -0.32 5.40
CA TYR A 47 -3.77 0.65 5.14
C TYR A 47 -5.18 0.05 5.20
N PHE A 48 -5.31 -1.27 5.21
CA PHE A 48 -6.61 -1.93 5.33
C PHE A 48 -7.03 -2.05 6.80
N SER A 49 -8.22 -1.53 7.12
CA SER A 49 -8.81 -1.58 8.46
C SER A 49 -8.95 -3.03 8.99
N PRO A 50 -9.36 -4.03 8.19
CA PRO A 50 -9.40 -5.43 8.66
C PRO A 50 -8.05 -5.95 9.15
N VAL A 51 -6.97 -5.66 8.41
CA VAL A 51 -5.62 -6.13 8.74
C VAL A 51 -5.11 -5.47 10.01
N THR A 52 -5.23 -4.14 10.12
CA THR A 52 -4.75 -3.42 11.31
C THR A 52 -5.55 -3.78 12.57
N ASN A 53 -6.85 -4.08 12.44
CA ASN A 53 -7.65 -4.62 13.54
C ASN A 53 -7.22 -6.02 13.94
N TYR A 54 -6.88 -6.89 12.98
CA TYR A 54 -6.36 -8.22 13.25
C TYR A 54 -5.01 -8.17 13.99
N ILE A 55 -4.07 -7.35 13.51
CA ILE A 55 -2.77 -7.10 14.15
C ILE A 55 -2.96 -6.58 15.58
N LYS A 56 -3.85 -5.60 15.77
CA LYS A 56 -4.15 -5.06 17.10
C LYS A 56 -4.68 -6.13 18.04
N HIS A 57 -5.52 -7.05 17.56
CA HIS A 57 -6.09 -8.09 18.40
C HIS A 57 -5.09 -9.19 18.75
N ARG A 58 -4.16 -9.51 17.84
CA ARG A 58 -3.17 -10.59 18.04
C ARG A 58 -1.89 -10.13 18.74
N ILE A 59 -1.42 -8.93 18.44
CA ILE A 59 -0.10 -8.40 18.85
C ILE A 59 -0.26 -7.24 19.84
N GLY A 60 -1.47 -6.68 20.00
CA GLY A 60 -1.71 -5.51 20.86
C GLY A 60 -1.23 -4.18 20.26
N PHE A 61 -0.55 -4.22 19.10
CA PHE A 61 0.02 -3.04 18.46
C PHE A 61 -1.01 -2.28 17.61
N THR A 62 -1.10 -0.96 17.80
CA THR A 62 -1.92 -0.07 16.96
C THR A 62 -1.00 0.78 16.10
N VAL A 63 -1.10 0.65 14.79
CA VAL A 63 -0.34 1.48 13.84
C VAL A 63 -0.81 2.93 13.96
N PRO A 64 0.04 3.87 14.40
CA PRO A 64 -0.36 5.25 14.55
C PRO A 64 -0.48 5.95 13.19
N VAL A 65 -1.33 6.99 13.12
CA VAL A 65 -1.65 7.68 11.86
C VAL A 65 -0.42 8.33 11.23
N TRP A 66 0.46 8.95 12.03
CA TRP A 66 1.69 9.58 11.53
C TRP A 66 2.60 8.57 10.82
N LEU A 67 2.68 7.33 11.31
CA LEU A 67 3.49 6.28 10.70
C LEU A 67 2.90 5.86 9.35
N LYS A 68 1.57 5.79 9.24
CA LYS A 68 0.90 5.54 7.95
C LYS A 68 1.17 6.64 6.93
N ILE A 69 1.20 7.89 7.38
CA ILE A 69 1.52 9.04 6.51
C ILE A 69 2.97 8.96 6.05
N ALA A 70 3.92 8.75 6.97
CA ALA A 70 5.34 8.61 6.63
C ALA A 70 5.58 7.45 5.65
N LEU A 71 4.96 6.29 5.89
CA LEU A 71 4.98 5.15 4.97
C LEU A 71 4.38 5.50 3.61
N GLY A 72 3.30 6.28 3.57
CA GLY A 72 2.62 6.64 2.33
C GLY A 72 3.48 7.52 1.45
N ILE A 73 4.14 8.51 2.06
CA ILE A 73 5.12 9.37 1.39
C ILE A 73 6.28 8.53 0.85
N PHE A 74 6.82 7.64 1.68
CA PHE A 74 7.90 6.75 1.27
C PHE A 74 7.51 5.86 0.08
N ILE A 75 6.32 5.26 0.09
CA ILE A 75 5.82 4.42 -1.00
C ILE A 75 5.68 5.21 -2.29
N ILE A 76 5.05 6.39 -2.25
CA ILE A 76 4.86 7.22 -3.45
C ILE A 76 6.22 7.60 -4.03
N TRP A 77 7.14 8.09 -3.18
CA TRP A 77 8.48 8.45 -3.59
C TRP A 77 9.24 7.26 -4.18
N ALA A 78 9.21 6.11 -3.52
CA ALA A 78 9.90 4.92 -3.96
C ALA A 78 9.33 4.38 -5.28
N ALA A 79 8.00 4.34 -5.43
CA ALA A 79 7.34 3.85 -6.63
C ALA A 79 7.56 4.78 -7.84
N LEU A 80 7.44 6.09 -7.65
CA LEU A 80 7.59 7.06 -8.73
C LEU A 80 9.06 7.33 -9.10
N GLY A 81 9.96 7.33 -8.12
CA GLY A 81 11.37 7.67 -8.33
C GLY A 81 12.24 6.48 -8.68
N VAL A 82 12.18 5.40 -7.89
CA VAL A 82 13.08 4.25 -8.01
C VAL A 82 12.39 3.07 -8.69
N GLY A 83 11.09 2.95 -8.50
CA GLY A 83 10.28 1.84 -9.00
C GLY A 83 9.94 1.93 -10.48
N GLU A 84 10.36 2.99 -11.19
CA GLU A 84 10.12 3.18 -12.63
C GLU A 84 8.65 2.92 -13.01
N LEU A 85 7.71 3.36 -12.16
CA LEU A 85 6.31 2.95 -12.26
C LEU A 85 5.70 3.27 -13.62
N PHE A 86 6.02 4.44 -14.19
CA PHE A 86 5.50 4.83 -15.50
C PHE A 86 5.98 3.90 -16.61
N ASP A 87 7.28 3.60 -16.67
CA ASP A 87 7.84 2.68 -17.66
C ASP A 87 7.22 1.27 -17.51
N LYS A 88 7.00 0.82 -16.27
CA LYS A 88 6.33 -0.47 -16.01
C LYS A 88 4.87 -0.48 -16.43
N VAL A 89 4.17 0.64 -16.29
CA VAL A 89 2.80 0.79 -16.78
C VAL A 89 2.79 0.80 -18.32
N ASP A 90 3.75 1.44 -18.98
CA ASP A 90 3.86 1.41 -20.45
C ASP A 90 4.16 0.00 -20.96
N LEU A 91 5.03 -0.75 -20.29
CA LEU A 91 5.24 -2.18 -20.54
C LEU A 91 3.96 -3.00 -20.36
N MET A 92 3.14 -2.68 -19.36
CA MET A 92 1.85 -3.34 -19.12
C MET A 92 0.85 -3.08 -20.23
N LEU A 93 0.82 -1.86 -20.75
CA LEU A 93 -0.06 -1.44 -21.84
C LEU A 93 0.45 -1.87 -23.22
N GLY A 94 1.69 -2.36 -23.31
CA GLY A 94 2.32 -2.75 -24.57
C GLY A 94 2.76 -1.57 -25.44
N ASN A 95 3.00 -0.41 -24.83
CA ASN A 95 3.42 0.82 -25.50
C ASN A 95 4.95 0.89 -25.72
N VAL A 96 5.60 -0.24 -25.95
CA VAL A 96 7.07 -0.41 -25.97
C VAL A 96 7.65 -0.16 -27.35
#